data_AF-A0A5J4TEL5-F1
#
_entry.id   AF-A0A5J4TEL5-F1
#
_cell.length_a   1.000
_cell.length_b   1.000
_cell.length_c   1.000
_cell.angle_alpha   90.00
_cell.angle_beta   90.00
_cell.angle_gamma   90.00
#
_symmetry.space_group_name_H-M   'P 1'
#
loop_
_entity.id
_entity.type
_entity.pdbx_description
1 polymer ?
#
loop_
_entity_poly.entity_id
_entity_poly.type
_entity_poly.pdbx_seq_one_letter_code
_entity_poly.pdbx_strand_id
1 'polypeptide(L)'
;MQQIAIKFEKNSEEQPEILIESAILKILANSNHILRFFSYGSHKNYKFMACELLGPNLIDLVNYKKPYKFSLHSVLKFGLQAIETLQIVHNKGFVHRNIKPV
;
A
#
# COMPACT_ATOMS: atom_id res chain seq x y z
N MET A 1 -9.45 12.93 -16.64
CA MET A 1 -9.17 13.25 -15.21
C MET A 1 -8.57 12.01 -14.57
N GLN A 2 -7.48 12.14 -13.82
CA GLN A 2 -6.87 11.01 -13.12
C GLN A 2 -7.63 10.71 -11.83
N GLN A 3 -7.98 9.44 -11.60
CA GLN A 3 -8.56 8.98 -10.33
C GLN A 3 -7.45 8.74 -9.30
N ILE A 4 -7.76 8.98 -8.02
CA ILE A 4 -6.82 8.82 -6.89
C ILE A 4 -7.52 8.10 -5.73
N ALA A 5 -6.74 7.48 -4.86
CA ALA A 5 -7.21 6.94 -3.59
C ALA A 5 -7.02 7.98 -2.47
N ILE A 6 -8.01 8.12 -1.59
CA ILE A 6 -7.93 8.97 -0.40
C ILE A 6 -8.28 8.14 0.82
N LYS A 7 -7.34 8.01 1.74
CA LYS A 7 -7.54 7.39 3.06
C LYS A 7 -7.81 8.49 4.07
N PHE A 8 -8.83 8.33 4.91
CA PHE A 8 -9.19 9.25 5.98
C PHE A 8 -9.04 8.59 7.35
N GLU A 9 -8.60 9.37 8.33
CA GLU A 9 -8.49 8.98 9.74
C GLU A 9 -9.12 10.11 10.57
N LYS A 10 -9.97 9.76 11.53
CA LYS A 10 -10.58 10.76 12.42
C LYS A 10 -9.51 11.28 13.36
N ASN A 11 -9.50 12.59 13.61
CA ASN A 11 -8.63 13.19 14.61
C ASN A 11 -9.01 12.61 15.99
N SER A 12 -8.13 11.80 16.57
CA SER A 12 -8.20 11.26 17.93
C SER A 12 -6.85 11.44 18.62
N GLU A 13 -6.79 11.22 19.93
CA GLU A 13 -5.53 11.17 20.70
C GLU A 13 -4.78 9.84 20.53
N GLU A 14 -5.30 8.92 19.70
CA GLU A 14 -4.66 7.64 19.42
C GLU A 14 -3.43 7.81 18.51
N GLN A 15 -2.70 6.71 18.26
CA GLN A 15 -1.54 6.74 17.39
C GLN A 15 -1.91 7.25 15.98
N PRO A 16 -1.18 8.24 15.43
CA PRO A 16 -1.53 8.86 14.15
C PRO A 16 -1.05 7.98 12.97
N GLU A 17 -1.80 6.92 12.66
CA GLU A 17 -1.43 5.91 11.67
C GLU A 17 -1.23 6.51 10.29
N ILE A 18 -2.16 7.36 9.82
CA ILE A 18 -2.04 8.01 8.50
C ILE A 18 -0.82 8.91 8.39
N LEU A 19 -0.43 9.59 9.48
CA LEU A 19 0.77 10.42 9.49
C LEU A 19 2.03 9.55 9.32
N ILE A 20 2.11 8.45 10.06
CA ILE A 20 3.22 7.49 10.00
C ILE A 20 3.31 6.87 8.60
N GLU A 21 2.18 6.40 8.06
CA GLU A 21 2.09 5.83 6.71
C GLU A 21 2.53 6.82 5.63
N SER A 22 2.05 8.07 5.72
CA SER A 22 2.43 9.16 4.80
C SER A 22 3.93 9.47 4.86
N ALA A 23 4.53 9.46 6.06
CA ALA A 23 5.96 9.69 6.25
C ALA A 23 6.80 8.55 5.64
N ILE A 24 6.39 7.30 5.86
CA ILE A 24 7.06 6.12 5.30
C ILE A 24 6.98 6.14 3.76
N LEU A 25 5.81 6.41 3.18
CA LEU A 25 5.65 6.49 1.72
C LEU A 25 6.48 7.62 1.10
N LYS A 26 6.64 8.75 1.78
CA LYS A 26 7.56 9.82 1.34
C LYS A 26 9.02 9.36 1.35
N ILE A 27 9.46 8.61 2.37
CA ILE A 27 10.84 8.09 2.45
C ILE A 27 11.10 7.02 1.38
N LEU A 28 10.08 6.22 1.06
CA LEU A 28 10.13 5.17 0.05
C LEU A 28 9.86 5.68 -1.38
N ALA A 29 9.62 6.99 -1.56
CA ALA A 29 9.26 7.57 -2.84
C ALA A 29 10.27 7.22 -3.96
N ASN A 30 9.76 7.03 -5.17
CA ASN A 30 10.51 6.63 -6.37
C ASN A 30 11.17 5.23 -6.30
N SER A 31 10.83 4.41 -5.30
CA SER A 31 11.23 3.01 -5.26
C SER A 31 10.23 2.15 -6.03
N ASN A 32 10.72 1.06 -6.64
CA ASN A 32 9.84 0.09 -7.31
C ASN A 32 8.81 -0.49 -6.32
N HIS A 33 7.63 -0.85 -6.84
CA HIS A 33 6.52 -1.47 -6.10
C HIS A 33 5.90 -0.60 -4.99
N ILE A 34 6.37 0.63 -4.82
CA ILE A 34 5.81 1.60 -3.87
C ILE A 34 4.90 2.54 -4.65
N LEU A 35 3.65 2.63 -4.20
CA LEU A 35 2.65 3.51 -4.80
C LEU A 35 3.07 4.98 -4.73
N ARG A 36 2.58 5.79 -5.67
CA ARG A 36 2.89 7.23 -5.65
C ARG A 36 2.11 7.94 -4.54
N PHE A 37 2.85 8.56 -3.63
CA PHE A 37 2.30 9.51 -2.65
C PHE A 37 2.04 10.87 -3.33
N PHE A 38 0.88 11.48 -3.06
CA PHE A 38 0.55 12.82 -3.55
C PHE A 38 0.55 13.86 -2.44
N SER A 39 -0.22 13.64 -1.37
CA SER A 39 -0.38 14.64 -0.33
C SER A 39 -0.86 14.04 0.98
N TYR A 40 -0.58 14.75 2.06
CA TYR A 40 -1.11 14.52 3.40
C TYR A 40 -1.61 15.86 3.94
N GLY A 41 -2.74 15.84 4.62
CA GLY A 41 -3.31 17.06 5.20
C GLY A 41 -4.43 16.77 6.18
N SER A 42 -5.16 17.82 6.52
CA SER A 42 -6.33 17.73 7.38
C SER A 42 -7.52 18.40 6.72
N HIS A 43 -8.69 17.81 6.91
CA HIS A 43 -9.96 18.38 6.46
C HIS A 43 -11.01 18.14 7.54
N LYS A 44 -11.56 19.24 8.10
CA LYS A 44 -12.45 19.19 9.28
C LYS A 44 -11.77 18.41 10.42
N ASN A 45 -12.46 17.42 10.98
CA ASN A 45 -11.98 16.59 12.07
C ASN A 45 -11.27 15.33 11.59
N TYR A 46 -10.69 15.34 10.38
CA TYR A 46 -10.00 14.21 9.81
C TYR A 46 -8.63 14.59 9.29
N LYS A 47 -7.70 13.64 9.36
CA LYS A 47 -6.48 13.61 8.56
C LYS A 47 -6.72 12.79 7.30
N PHE A 48 -6.01 13.12 6.23
CA PHE A 48 -6.10 12.37 4.99
C PHE A 48 -4.74 12.16 4.36
N MET A 49 -4.64 11.07 3.60
CA MET A 49 -3.56 10.79 2.67
C MET A 49 -4.15 10.56 1.28
N ALA A 50 -3.62 11.28 0.30
CA ALA A 50 -3.94 11.13 -1.11
C ALA A 50 -2.79 10.39 -1.81
N CYS A 51 -3.11 9.34 -2.54
CA CYS A 51 -2.15 8.49 -3.22
C CYS A 51 -2.69 7.90 -4.53
N GLU A 52 -1.82 7.25 -5.28
CA GLU A 52 -2.18 6.52 -6.50
C GLU A 52 -3.27 5.49 -6.22
N LEU A 53 -4.31 5.50 -7.07
CA LEU A 53 -5.32 4.46 -7.07
C LEU A 53 -4.75 3.22 -7.78
N LEU A 54 -4.60 2.13 -7.04
CA LEU A 54 -4.16 0.84 -7.58
C LEU A 54 -5.35 0.00 -8.06
N GLY A 55 -5.04 -1.12 -8.72
CA GLY A 55 -6.01 -2.14 -9.10
C GLY A 55 -6.48 -3.02 -7.93
N PRO A 56 -7.20 -4.11 -8.23
CA PRO A 56 -7.68 -5.06 -7.22
C PRO A 56 -6.52 -5.71 -6.43
N ASN A 57 -6.76 -6.07 -5.17
CA ASN A 57 -5.77 -6.79 -4.36
C ASN A 57 -5.65 -8.27 -4.80
N LEU A 58 -4.71 -9.01 -4.21
CA LEU A 58 -4.47 -10.40 -4.61
C LEU A 58 -5.66 -11.32 -4.29
N ILE A 59 -6.43 -11.02 -3.24
CA ILE A 59 -7.66 -11.77 -2.91
C ILE A 59 -8.74 -11.53 -3.97
N ASP A 60 -8.92 -10.29 -4.42
CA ASP A 60 -9.86 -9.97 -5.50
C ASP A 60 -9.45 -10.67 -6.80
N LEU A 61 -8.15 -10.64 -7.12
CA LEU A 61 -7.60 -11.27 -8.32
C LEU A 61 -7.73 -12.80 -8.30
N VAL A 62 -7.46 -13.46 -7.17
CA VAL A 62 -7.57 -14.92 -7.09
C VAL A 62 -9.02 -15.38 -7.13
N ASN A 63 -9.94 -14.59 -6.55
CA ASN A 63 -11.36 -14.90 -6.50
C ASN A 63 -12.12 -14.50 -7.77
N TYR A 64 -11.49 -13.73 -8.67
CA TYR A 64 -12.14 -13.22 -9.88
C TYR A 64 -12.78 -14.33 -10.74
N LYS A 65 -12.12 -15.50 -10.85
CA LYS A 65 -12.65 -16.66 -11.58
C LYS A 65 -12.26 -17.99 -10.94
N LYS A 66 -13.12 -19.00 -11.12
CA LYS A 66 -12.76 -20.40 -10.85
C LYS A 66 -11.47 -20.74 -11.61
N PRO A 67 -10.54 -21.51 -11.03
CA PRO A 67 -10.70 -22.35 -9.84
C PRO A 67 -10.36 -21.70 -8.48
N TYR A 68 -10.37 -20.36 -8.36
CA TYR A 68 -10.01 -19.64 -7.12
C TYR A 68 -8.59 -19.95 -6.63
N LYS A 69 -7.68 -20.13 -7.58
CA LYS A 69 -6.25 -20.30 -7.34
C LYS A 69 -5.47 -19.69 -8.48
N PHE A 70 -4.29 -19.18 -8.13
CA PHE A 70 -3.30 -18.81 -9.13
C PHE A 70 -2.59 -20.04 -9.69
N SER A 71 -2.07 -19.92 -10.91
CA SER A 71 -1.08 -20.86 -11.42
C SER A 71 0.24 -20.67 -10.67
N LEU A 72 1.10 -21.70 -10.70
CA LEU A 72 2.44 -21.60 -10.11
C LEU A 72 3.22 -20.40 -10.67
N HIS A 73 3.12 -20.16 -11.98
CA HIS A 73 3.74 -19.01 -12.64
C HIS A 73 3.33 -17.67 -12.04
N SER A 74 2.04 -17.45 -11.82
CA SER A 74 1.55 -16.20 -11.23
C SER A 74 1.99 -16.06 -9.77
N VAL A 75 1.94 -17.14 -8.98
CA VAL A 75 2.42 -17.13 -7.59
C VAL A 75 3.90 -16.76 -7.52
N LEU A 76 4.75 -17.34 -8.38
CA LEU A 76 6.18 -17.04 -8.42
C LEU A 76 6.44 -15.57 -8.80
N LYS A 77 5.69 -15.01 -9.75
CA LYS A 77 5.79 -13.59 -10.11
C LYS A 77 5.44 -12.67 -8.94
N PHE A 78 4.35 -12.95 -8.21
CA PHE A 78 3.99 -12.17 -7.03
C PHE A 78 5.02 -12.33 -5.91
N GLY A 79 5.53 -13.55 -5.71
CA GLY A 79 6.56 -13.83 -4.71
C GLY A 79 7.84 -13.02 -4.93
N LEU A 80 8.33 -12.96 -6.18
CA LEU A 80 9.50 -12.16 -6.54
C LEU A 80 9.29 -10.67 -6.23
N GLN A 81 8.17 -10.09 -6.68
CA GLN A 81 7.86 -8.68 -6.42
C GLN A 81 7.68 -8.38 -4.92
N ALA A 82 7.07 -9.30 -4.17
CA ALA A 82 6.92 -9.16 -2.72
C ALA A 82 8.27 -9.16 -2.01
N ILE A 83 9.20 -10.04 -2.38
CA ILE A 83 10.56 -10.09 -1.80
C ILE A 83 11.33 -8.81 -2.13
N GLU A 84 11.28 -8.34 -3.38
CA GLU A 84 11.90 -7.07 -3.79
C GLU A 84 11.32 -5.88 -3.00
N THR A 85 10.00 -5.85 -2.83
CA THR A 85 9.33 -4.80 -2.05
C THR A 85 9.79 -4.80 -0.59
N LEU A 86 9.88 -5.98 0.03
CA LEU A 86 10.36 -6.10 1.41
C LEU A 86 11.83 -5.68 1.54
N GLN A 87 12.67 -6.03 0.57
CA GLN A 87 14.06 -5.58 0.56
C GLN A 87 14.15 -4.05 0.51
N ILE A 88 13.34 -3.38 -0.34
CA ILE A 88 13.27 -1.92 -0.41
C ILE A 88 12.88 -1.31 0.94
N VAL A 89 11.83 -1.85 1.57
CA VAL A 89 11.34 -1.37 2.87
C VAL A 89 12.39 -1.57 3.96
N HIS A 90 13.02 -2.75 4.02
CA HIS A 90 14.05 -3.08 5.00
C HIS A 90 15.32 -2.24 4.83
N ASN A 91 15.73 -1.95 3.59
CA ASN A 91 16.88 -1.10 3.29
C ASN A 91 16.71 0.36 3.78
N LYS A 92 15.47 0.80 4.02
CA LYS A 92 15.16 2.09 4.63
C LYS A 92 14.97 2.03 6.15
N GLY A 93 15.18 0.87 6.77
CA GLY A 93 15.11 0.68 8.22
C GLY A 93 13.71 0.42 8.77
N PHE A 94 12.73 0.10 7.92
CA PHE A 94 11.36 -0.19 8.33
C PHE A 94 11.07 -1.69 8.25
N VAL A 95 10.15 -2.17 9.08
CA VAL A 95 9.56 -3.52 8.99
C VAL A 95 8.07 -3.36 8.73
N HIS A 96 7.54 -3.97 7.68
CA HIS A 96 6.13 -3.80 7.31
C HIS A 96 5.16 -4.38 8.36
N ARG A 97 5.51 -5.51 9.00
CA ARG A 97 4.74 -6.18 10.09
C ARG A 97 3.31 -6.65 9.76
N ASN A 98 2.82 -6.45 8.54
CA ASN A 98 1.43 -6.75 8.16
C ASN A 98 1.33 -7.21 6.70
N ILE A 99 2.15 -8.19 6.33
CA ILE A 99 2.22 -8.73 4.97
C ILE A 99 1.05 -9.70 4.79
N LYS A 100 0.15 -9.41 3.87
CA LYS A 100 -1.08 -10.17 3.60
C LYS A 100 -1.58 -9.91 2.18
N PRO A 101 -2.40 -10.80 1.60
CA PRO A 101 -2.85 -10.67 0.20
C PRO A 101 -4.00 -9.67 -0.04
N VAL A 102 -4.42 -8.92 0.99
CA VAL A 102 -5.59 -8.01 0.97
C VAL A 102 -5.20 -6.56 0.79
#